data_AF-A0A6N4H7Q5-F1
#
_entry.id   AF-A0A6N4H7Q5-F1
#
_cell.length_a   1.000
_cell.length_b   1.000
_cell.length_c   1.000
_cell.angle_alpha   90.00
_cell.angle_beta   90.00
_cell.angle_gamma   90.00
#
_symmetry.space_group_name_H-M   'P 1'
#
loop_
_entity.id
_entity.type
_entity.pdbx_description
1 polymer ?
#
loop_
_entity_poly.entity_id
_entity_poly.type
_entity_poly.pdbx_seq_one_letter_code
_entity_poly.pdbx_strand_id
1 'polypeptide(L)'
;NEAHSQGLRSVRCHCNVMAWAESESELKRIRNDVGSQLALMGCTPRHNTVDVPVLFWAAIPGNEADFPAEESFYTFLDQALCLFNGETNYRSSLSPFGIKMSDRLSGIPLHLDISDLPMKRGVITNRNKFILGPSGSGKSYLTNHLVRQYWEQGSHILLVDTGNSYQGLCSLIHAKTKGRDGVYFTYTEEAPIAFNPFYVEDGVYDVEKRESLKTLLLTLWKRESEEPTRSEEVALSNAVNLYLSKL
;
A
#
# COMPACT_ATOMS: atom_id res chain seq x y z
N ASN A 1 -8.83 11.81 -42.13
CA ASN A 1 -8.53 12.68 -40.97
C ASN A 1 -8.70 11.85 -39.71
N GLU A 2 -7.77 10.92 -39.48
CA GLU A 2 -7.89 9.85 -38.47
C GLU A 2 -7.95 10.40 -37.03
N ALA A 3 -7.18 11.47 -36.75
CA ALA A 3 -7.17 12.14 -35.46
C ALA A 3 -8.54 12.73 -35.08
N HIS A 4 -9.25 13.33 -36.04
CA HIS A 4 -10.59 13.86 -35.82
C HIS A 4 -11.62 12.74 -35.61
N SER A 5 -11.52 11.63 -36.37
CA SER A 5 -12.42 10.47 -36.18
C SER A 5 -12.20 9.73 -34.86
N GLN A 6 -11.00 9.79 -34.29
CA GLN A 6 -10.64 9.17 -33.00
C GLN A 6 -10.81 10.13 -31.80
N GLY A 7 -11.23 11.38 -32.03
CA GLY A 7 -11.39 12.37 -30.97
C GLY A 7 -10.08 12.80 -30.29
N LEU A 8 -8.94 12.67 -30.96
CA LEU A 8 -7.64 13.03 -30.39
C LEU A 8 -7.51 14.54 -30.23
N ARG A 9 -7.19 14.99 -29.01
CA ARG A 9 -6.94 16.40 -28.72
C ARG A 9 -5.48 16.74 -29.00
N SER A 10 -5.24 17.64 -29.94
CA SER A 10 -3.90 18.21 -30.18
C SER A 10 -3.57 19.26 -29.13
N VAL A 11 -2.31 19.26 -28.67
CA VAL A 11 -1.74 20.20 -27.71
C VAL A 11 -0.36 20.67 -28.18
N ARG A 12 0.11 21.80 -27.64
CA ARG A 12 1.52 22.21 -27.73
C ARG A 12 2.26 21.71 -26.50
N CYS A 13 3.39 21.05 -26.69
CA CYS A 13 4.19 20.46 -25.62
C CYS A 13 5.65 20.90 -25.75
N HIS A 14 6.34 21.03 -24.62
CA HIS A 14 7.79 21.16 -24.55
C HIS A 14 8.32 20.33 -23.39
N CYS A 15 9.43 19.62 -23.61
CA CYS A 15 10.11 18.86 -22.59
C CYS A 15 11.61 19.05 -22.78
N ASN A 16 12.31 19.49 -21.73
CA ASN A 16 13.75 19.64 -21.74
C ASN A 16 14.37 18.99 -20.51
N VAL A 17 15.65 18.66 -20.64
CA VAL A 17 16.50 18.23 -19.53
C VAL A 17 17.54 19.32 -19.32
N MET A 18 17.49 19.98 -18.16
CA MET A 18 18.53 20.91 -17.74
C MET A 18 19.56 20.17 -16.91
N ALA A 19 20.82 20.29 -17.30
CA ALA A 19 21.95 19.68 -16.63
C ALA A 19 23.01 20.74 -16.33
N TRP A 20 23.69 20.60 -15.20
CA TRP A 20 24.79 21.47 -14.79
C TRP A 20 25.94 20.61 -14.25
N ALA A 21 27.14 21.17 -14.26
CA ALA A 21 28.34 20.54 -13.72
C ALA A 21 29.31 21.60 -13.22
N GLU A 22 30.22 21.23 -12.33
CA GLU A 22 31.26 22.14 -11.82
C GLU A 22 32.46 22.25 -12.79
N SER A 23 32.56 21.33 -13.77
CA SER A 23 33.62 21.31 -14.77
C SER A 23 33.10 21.05 -16.18
N GLU A 24 33.82 21.58 -17.18
CA GLU A 24 33.45 21.41 -18.60
C GLU A 24 33.56 19.94 -19.06
N SER A 25 34.51 19.18 -18.51
CA SER A 25 34.67 17.76 -18.82
C SER A 25 33.48 16.94 -18.32
N GLU A 26 33.00 17.23 -17.12
CA GLU A 26 31.81 16.60 -16.56
C GLU A 26 30.55 17.02 -17.33
N LEU A 27 30.42 18.29 -17.71
CA LEU A 27 29.28 18.76 -18.51
C LEU A 27 29.22 18.04 -19.86
N LYS A 28 30.35 17.84 -20.54
CA LYS A 28 30.42 17.08 -21.79
C LYS A 28 29.99 15.63 -21.61
N ARG A 29 30.36 14.99 -20.50
CA ARG A 29 29.93 13.63 -20.15
C ARG A 29 28.41 13.58 -19.96
N ILE A 30 27.87 14.42 -19.08
CA ILE A 30 26.43 14.47 -18.78
C ILE A 30 25.62 14.74 -20.06
N ARG A 31 26.06 15.67 -20.90
CA ARG A 31 25.42 15.95 -22.19
C ARG A 31 25.34 14.71 -23.08
N ASN A 32 26.43 13.94 -23.19
CA ASN A 32 26.46 12.73 -23.99
C ASN A 32 25.52 11.65 -23.39
N ASP A 33 25.51 11.51 -22.06
CA ASP A 33 24.64 10.58 -21.36
C ASP A 33 23.15 10.92 -21.61
N VAL A 34 22.75 12.19 -21.41
CA VAL A 34 21.38 12.67 -21.70
C VAL A 34 21.00 12.42 -23.16
N GLY A 35 21.89 12.75 -24.10
CA GLY A 35 21.66 12.51 -25.52
C GLY A 35 21.43 11.03 -25.84
N SER A 36 22.20 10.13 -25.23
CA SER A 36 22.06 8.68 -25.42
C SER A 36 20.75 8.13 -24.83
N GLN A 37 20.29 8.64 -23.68
CA GLN A 37 19.02 8.24 -23.08
C GLN A 37 17.82 8.73 -23.91
N LEU A 38 17.86 9.97 -24.42
CA LEU A 38 16.83 10.48 -25.33
C LEU A 38 16.76 9.66 -26.63
N ALA A 39 17.91 9.27 -27.18
CA ALA A 39 17.96 8.41 -28.36
C ALA A 39 17.39 7.01 -28.10
N LEU A 40 17.62 6.44 -26.91
CA LEU A 40 17.02 5.18 -26.44
C LEU A 40 15.48 5.24 -26.37
N MET A 41 14.92 6.42 -26.07
CA MET A 41 13.48 6.67 -26.11
C MET A 41 12.92 6.85 -27.54
N GLY A 42 13.77 6.79 -28.58
CA GLY A 42 13.40 7.07 -29.96
C GLY A 42 13.27 8.57 -30.27
N CYS A 43 13.72 9.45 -29.37
CA CYS A 43 13.74 10.88 -29.59
C CYS A 43 15.04 11.32 -30.27
N THR A 44 14.98 12.36 -31.10
CA THR A 44 16.20 13.01 -31.62
C THR A 44 16.63 14.10 -30.64
N PRO A 45 17.75 13.93 -29.91
CA PRO A 45 18.20 14.94 -28.96
C PRO A 45 18.59 16.22 -29.70
N ARG A 46 18.06 17.36 -29.26
CA ARG A 46 18.48 18.68 -29.72
C ARG A 46 19.11 19.45 -28.56
N HIS A 47 20.33 19.90 -28.77
CA HIS A 47 21.02 20.76 -27.83
C HIS A 47 20.71 22.21 -28.20
N ASN A 48 19.89 22.88 -27.38
CA ASN A 48 19.64 24.31 -27.57
C ASN A 48 20.86 25.10 -27.08
N THR A 49 21.38 25.98 -27.94
CA THR A 49 22.54 26.86 -27.67
C THR A 49 22.20 28.35 -27.81
N VAL A 50 20.94 28.68 -28.12
CA VAL A 50 20.51 30.03 -28.48
C VAL A 50 19.69 30.62 -27.33
N ASP A 51 18.59 29.97 -26.98
CA ASP A 51 17.61 30.52 -26.02
C ASP A 51 17.75 29.91 -24.62
N VAL A 52 18.95 29.43 -24.29
CA VAL A 52 19.26 28.76 -23.02
C VAL A 52 18.85 29.61 -21.80
N PRO A 53 19.15 30.93 -21.73
CA PRO A 53 18.72 31.73 -20.59
C PRO A 53 17.20 31.81 -20.47
N VAL A 54 16.48 31.96 -21.59
CA VAL A 54 15.01 32.08 -21.60
C VAL A 54 14.38 30.75 -21.16
N LEU A 55 14.85 29.63 -21.71
CA LEU A 55 14.38 28.30 -21.32
C LEU A 55 14.66 27.97 -19.85
N PHE A 56 15.81 28.40 -19.33
CA PHE A 56 16.14 28.26 -17.91
C PHE A 56 15.17 29.06 -17.04
N TRP A 57 14.92 30.33 -17.37
CA TRP A 57 13.99 31.19 -16.65
C TRP A 57 12.55 30.70 -16.72
N ALA A 58 12.09 30.28 -17.90
CA ALA A 58 10.73 29.79 -18.11
C ALA A 58 10.44 28.46 -17.37
N ALA A 59 11.49 27.69 -17.06
CA ALA A 59 11.36 26.44 -16.32
C ALA A 59 11.38 26.59 -14.79
N ILE A 60 11.56 27.82 -14.28
CA ILE A 60 11.35 28.12 -12.87
C ILE A 60 9.85 27.97 -12.56
N PRO A 61 9.45 27.21 -11.51
CA PRO A 61 8.04 27.02 -11.18
C PRO A 61 7.28 28.35 -11.06
N GLY A 62 6.18 28.46 -11.82
CA GLY A 62 5.35 29.67 -11.88
C GLY A 62 5.76 30.69 -12.94
N ASN A 63 6.83 30.45 -13.71
CA ASN A 63 7.28 31.33 -14.80
C ASN A 63 6.95 30.80 -16.20
N GLU A 64 6.01 29.84 -16.33
CA GLU A 64 5.66 29.21 -17.60
C GLU A 64 5.12 30.19 -18.67
N ALA A 65 4.62 31.36 -18.25
CA ALA A 65 4.09 32.39 -19.15
C ALA A 65 5.17 33.02 -20.03
N ASP A 66 6.42 33.02 -19.59
CA ASP A 66 7.58 33.52 -20.35
C ASP A 66 8.14 32.45 -21.31
N PHE A 67 7.51 31.27 -21.40
CA PHE A 67 7.97 30.20 -22.26
C PHE A 67 7.84 30.57 -23.75
N PRO A 68 8.93 30.49 -24.55
CA PRO A 68 8.91 30.82 -25.96
C PRO A 68 8.06 29.82 -26.74
N ALA A 69 6.95 30.28 -27.33
CA ALA A 69 5.97 29.42 -27.96
C ALA A 69 6.57 28.61 -29.13
N GLU A 70 7.59 29.14 -29.80
CA GLU A 70 8.37 28.51 -30.86
C GLU A 70 9.14 27.25 -30.42
N GLU A 71 9.50 27.15 -29.15
CA GLU A 71 10.22 25.99 -28.60
C GLU A 71 9.27 24.82 -28.27
N SER A 72 7.95 25.00 -28.47
CA SER A 72 6.95 23.93 -28.32
C SER A 72 6.62 23.24 -29.65
N PHE A 73 6.38 21.93 -29.58
CA PHE A 73 5.97 21.11 -30.72
C PHE A 73 4.53 20.62 -30.58
N TYR A 74 3.89 20.31 -31.71
CA TYR A 74 2.55 19.72 -31.71
C TYR A 74 2.63 18.23 -31.41
N THR A 75 1.77 17.79 -30.50
CA THR A 75 1.55 16.37 -30.19
C THR A 75 0.09 16.17 -29.77
N PHE A 76 -0.30 14.93 -29.45
CA PHE A 76 -1.60 14.64 -28.86
C PHE A 76 -1.50 14.56 -27.33
N LEU A 77 -2.62 14.82 -26.66
CA LEU A 77 -2.69 14.92 -25.20
C LEU A 77 -2.11 13.69 -24.50
N ASP A 78 -2.45 12.49 -24.95
CA ASP A 78 -2.03 11.25 -24.29
C ASP A 78 -0.50 11.08 -24.32
N GLN A 79 0.14 11.37 -25.46
CA GLN A 79 1.59 11.36 -25.59
C GLN A 79 2.26 12.48 -24.78
N ALA A 80 1.65 13.67 -24.72
CA ALA A 80 2.16 14.77 -23.88
C ALA A 80 2.15 14.39 -22.40
N LEU A 81 1.09 13.71 -21.93
CA LEU A 81 0.97 13.25 -20.55
C LEU A 81 2.04 12.21 -20.19
N CYS A 82 2.48 11.38 -21.13
CA CYS A 82 3.60 10.45 -20.91
C CYS A 82 4.94 11.15 -20.64
N LEU A 83 5.10 12.40 -21.09
CA LEU A 83 6.31 13.20 -20.87
C LEU A 83 6.17 14.19 -19.70
N PHE A 84 4.99 14.24 -19.07
CA PHE A 84 4.76 15.07 -17.91
C PHE A 84 5.51 14.50 -16.70
N ASN A 85 6.30 15.32 -16.02
CA ASN A 85 7.03 14.90 -14.83
C ASN A 85 6.06 14.70 -13.65
N GLY A 86 5.61 13.46 -13.47
CA GLY A 86 4.77 13.03 -12.35
C GLY A 86 5.55 12.57 -11.13
N GLU A 87 6.89 12.48 -11.23
CA GLU A 87 7.73 12.04 -10.13
C GLU A 87 8.09 13.22 -9.23
N THR A 88 7.64 13.14 -7.98
CA THR A 88 8.01 14.08 -6.91
C THR A 88 8.69 13.31 -5.81
N ASN A 89 9.47 14.01 -4.99
CA ASN A 89 9.97 13.46 -3.72
C ASN A 89 8.83 12.83 -2.92
N TYR A 90 9.14 11.73 -2.22
CA TYR A 90 8.22 11.12 -1.27
C TYR A 90 7.75 12.16 -0.25
N ARG A 91 6.46 12.12 0.08
CA ARG A 91 5.83 13.06 1.01
C ARG A 91 5.26 12.31 2.19
N SER A 92 5.34 12.92 3.37
CA SER A 92 4.61 12.42 4.52
C SER A 92 3.10 12.60 4.32
N SER A 93 2.33 11.61 4.73
CA SER A 93 0.88 11.68 4.85
C SER A 93 0.49 12.70 5.93
N LEU A 94 -0.62 13.41 5.70
CA LEU A 94 -1.18 14.36 6.66
C LEU A 94 -2.09 13.70 7.72
N SER A 95 -2.18 12.37 7.71
CA SER A 95 -3.08 11.61 8.58
C SER A 95 -2.51 11.50 9.99
N PRO A 96 -3.36 11.54 11.05
CA PRO A 96 -2.90 11.32 12.43
C PRO A 96 -2.36 9.90 12.63
N PHE A 97 -2.91 8.93 11.88
CA PHE A 97 -2.40 7.58 11.81
C PHE A 97 -1.28 7.49 10.75
N GLY A 98 -0.26 6.67 11.00
CA GLY A 98 0.72 6.33 9.98
C GLY A 98 1.89 5.51 10.48
N ILE A 99 2.65 5.00 9.54
CA ILE A 99 3.82 4.15 9.76
C ILE A 99 5.06 4.98 9.45
N LYS A 100 6.02 5.02 10.38
CA LYS A 100 7.34 5.59 10.11
C LYS A 100 8.15 4.69 9.18
N MET A 101 8.47 5.21 8.00
CA MET A 101 9.32 4.60 6.98
C MET A 101 10.46 5.57 6.62
N SER A 102 11.31 5.20 5.68
CA SER A 102 12.33 6.10 5.12
C SER A 102 12.25 6.13 3.61
N ASP A 103 12.51 7.29 3.02
CA ASP A 103 12.77 7.41 1.59
C ASP A 103 13.96 6.52 1.20
N ARG A 104 13.83 5.87 0.04
CA ARG A 104 14.83 4.97 -0.51
C ARG A 104 16.13 5.68 -0.93
N LEU A 105 16.04 6.90 -1.45
CA LEU A 105 17.20 7.57 -2.06
C LEU A 105 18.02 8.39 -1.06
N SER A 106 17.33 9.16 -0.22
CA SER A 106 17.94 10.11 0.73
C SER A 106 17.89 9.62 2.18
N GLY A 107 17.15 8.55 2.48
CA GLY A 107 16.97 8.05 3.84
C GLY A 107 16.11 8.94 4.73
N ILE A 108 15.51 10.01 4.20
CA ILE A 108 14.67 10.94 4.96
C ILE A 108 13.49 10.17 5.58
N PRO A 109 13.24 10.30 6.90
CA PRO A 109 12.09 9.68 7.54
C PRO A 109 10.76 10.21 6.98
N LEU A 110 9.84 9.29 6.72
CA LEU A 110 8.51 9.56 6.19
C LEU A 110 7.44 9.06 7.16
N HIS A 111 6.39 9.85 7.36
CA HIS A 111 5.16 9.40 8.01
C HIS A 111 4.20 8.92 6.92
N LEU A 112 3.93 7.62 6.84
CA LEU A 112 3.16 7.04 5.73
C LEU A 112 1.85 6.42 6.22
N ASP A 113 0.74 6.97 5.74
CA ASP A 113 -0.59 6.36 5.90
C ASP A 113 -0.99 5.58 4.65
N ILE A 114 -1.04 4.26 4.78
CA ILE A 114 -1.46 3.32 3.72
C ILE A 114 -2.91 2.83 3.89
N SER A 115 -3.67 3.40 4.81
CA SER A 115 -5.00 2.93 5.18
C SER A 115 -6.06 4.02 5.07
N ASP A 116 -5.97 5.11 5.83
CA ASP A 116 -7.07 6.05 5.94
C ASP A 116 -7.01 7.18 4.92
N LEU A 117 -5.85 7.79 4.73
CA LEU A 117 -5.63 8.82 3.71
C LEU A 117 -5.96 8.35 2.28
N PRO A 118 -5.46 7.19 1.80
CA PRO A 118 -5.81 6.69 0.47
C PRO A 118 -7.31 6.36 0.34
N MET A 119 -7.94 5.86 1.41
CA MET A 119 -9.39 5.60 1.43
C MET A 119 -10.18 6.92 1.30
N LYS A 120 -9.81 7.95 2.07
CA LYS A 120 -10.43 9.29 1.99
C LYS A 120 -10.26 9.94 0.63
N ARG A 121 -9.16 9.65 -0.08
CA ARG A 121 -8.90 10.12 -1.44
C ARG A 121 -9.60 9.29 -2.53
N GLY A 122 -10.29 8.21 -2.17
CA GLY A 122 -10.92 7.30 -3.14
C GLY A 122 -9.93 6.47 -3.95
N VAL A 123 -8.67 6.35 -3.50
CA VAL A 123 -7.63 5.56 -4.19
C VAL A 123 -7.81 4.06 -3.92
N ILE A 124 -8.31 3.72 -2.73
CA ILE A 124 -8.63 2.34 -2.33
C ILE A 124 -10.07 2.28 -1.82
N THR A 125 -10.68 1.11 -1.94
CA THR A 125 -12.04 0.83 -1.44
C THR A 125 -12.06 -0.04 -0.19
N ASN A 126 -10.92 -0.59 0.20
CA ASN A 126 -10.75 -1.41 1.40
C ASN A 126 -9.35 -1.22 2.00
N ARG A 127 -9.17 -1.68 3.24
CA ARG A 127 -7.89 -1.56 3.98
C ARG A 127 -7.04 -2.82 3.94
N ASN A 128 -7.43 -3.84 3.18
CA ASN A 128 -6.68 -5.09 3.10
C ASN A 128 -5.30 -4.83 2.50
N LYS A 129 -4.30 -5.59 2.96
CA LYS A 129 -2.91 -5.46 2.52
C LYS A 129 -2.37 -6.83 2.13
N PHE A 130 -1.65 -6.86 1.02
CA PHE A 130 -0.97 -8.06 0.54
C PHE A 130 0.54 -7.78 0.48
N ILE A 131 1.31 -8.51 1.28
CA ILE A 131 2.77 -8.37 1.35
C ILE A 131 3.37 -9.58 0.64
N LEU A 132 4.04 -9.34 -0.50
CA LEU A 132 4.61 -10.38 -1.34
C LEU A 132 6.15 -10.25 -1.41
N GLY A 133 6.83 -11.39 -1.46
CA GLY A 133 8.27 -11.46 -1.66
C GLY A 133 8.82 -12.88 -1.45
N PRO A 134 9.97 -13.24 -2.04
CA PRO A 134 10.59 -14.54 -1.84
C PRO A 134 11.12 -14.70 -0.40
N SER A 135 11.54 -15.91 -0.02
CA SER A 135 12.21 -16.12 1.27
C SER A 135 13.46 -15.21 1.37
N GLY A 136 13.71 -14.66 2.55
CA GLY A 136 14.83 -13.74 2.79
C GLY A 136 14.62 -12.30 2.30
N SER A 137 13.51 -11.95 1.63
CA SER A 137 13.28 -10.59 1.11
C SER A 137 12.86 -9.55 2.17
N GLY A 138 12.84 -9.93 3.45
CA GLY A 138 12.43 -9.03 4.54
C GLY A 138 10.92 -8.92 4.78
N LYS A 139 10.08 -9.84 4.28
CA LYS A 139 8.63 -9.84 4.56
C LYS A 139 8.29 -9.79 6.05
N SER A 140 8.81 -10.74 6.83
CA SER A 140 8.54 -10.81 8.28
C SER A 140 9.12 -9.61 9.03
N TYR A 141 10.23 -9.04 8.54
CA TYR A 141 10.81 -7.82 9.09
C TYR A 141 9.88 -6.63 8.89
N LEU A 142 9.37 -6.43 7.67
CA LEU A 142 8.39 -5.39 7.37
C LEU A 142 7.10 -5.58 8.18
N THR A 143 6.57 -6.80 8.25
CA THR A 143 5.33 -7.09 8.99
C THR A 143 5.51 -6.85 10.48
N ASN A 144 6.65 -7.21 11.09
CA ASN A 144 6.95 -6.87 12.49
C ASN A 144 6.92 -5.36 12.72
N HIS A 145 7.57 -4.59 11.84
CA HIS A 145 7.61 -3.12 11.94
C HIS A 145 6.22 -2.49 11.79
N LEU A 146 5.42 -3.02 10.87
CA LEU A 146 4.02 -2.64 10.68
C LEU A 146 3.22 -2.91 11.95
N VAL A 147 3.18 -4.17 12.40
CA VAL A 147 2.42 -4.63 13.57
C VAL A 147 2.79 -3.83 14.82
N ARG A 148 4.08 -3.62 15.06
CA ARG A 148 4.55 -2.80 16.18
C ARG A 148 3.95 -1.39 16.13
N GLN A 149 4.01 -0.70 14.98
CA GLN A 149 3.53 0.68 14.91
C GLN A 149 2.00 0.78 14.96
N TYR A 150 1.28 -0.23 14.46
CA TYR A 150 -0.17 -0.33 14.65
C TYR A 150 -0.50 -0.50 16.13
N TRP A 151 0.23 -1.35 16.84
CA TRP A 151 0.07 -1.58 18.28
C TRP A 151 0.39 -0.32 19.10
N GLU A 152 1.50 0.37 18.79
CA GLU A 152 1.86 1.65 19.43
C GLU A 152 0.80 2.74 19.23
N GLN A 153 -0.03 2.62 18.19
CA GLN A 153 -1.15 3.50 17.89
C GLN A 153 -2.50 2.97 18.40
N GLY A 154 -2.51 1.93 19.23
CA GLY A 154 -3.71 1.41 19.89
C GLY A 154 -4.57 0.46 19.06
N SER A 155 -4.04 -0.08 17.96
CA SER A 155 -4.76 -1.10 17.17
C SER A 155 -4.81 -2.43 17.91
N HIS A 156 -5.97 -3.10 17.86
CA HIS A 156 -6.08 -4.50 18.27
C HIS A 156 -5.52 -5.42 17.18
N ILE A 157 -4.60 -6.31 17.54
CA ILE A 157 -3.87 -7.15 16.58
C ILE A 157 -4.04 -8.61 16.95
N LEU A 158 -4.63 -9.37 16.03
CA LEU A 158 -4.59 -10.83 16.03
C LEU A 158 -3.66 -11.28 14.90
N LEU A 159 -2.68 -12.12 15.22
CA LEU A 159 -1.71 -12.61 14.26
C LEU A 159 -1.62 -14.13 14.34
N VAL A 160 -1.71 -14.79 13.20
CA VAL A 160 -1.46 -16.24 13.05
C VAL A 160 -0.04 -16.41 12.51
N ASP A 161 0.85 -16.97 13.33
CA ASP A 161 2.25 -17.16 13.01
C ASP A 161 2.57 -18.63 12.78
N THR A 162 3.02 -18.98 11.57
CA THR A 162 3.49 -20.34 11.25
C THR A 162 4.99 -20.51 11.46
N GLY A 163 5.75 -19.41 11.54
CA GLY A 163 7.22 -19.42 11.51
C GLY A 163 7.89 -18.85 12.76
N ASN A 164 7.14 -18.60 13.84
CA ASN A 164 7.59 -17.96 15.09
C ASN A 164 8.33 -16.63 14.89
N SER A 165 8.10 -15.96 13.76
CA SER A 165 8.77 -14.72 13.38
C SER A 165 8.33 -13.51 14.22
N TYR A 166 7.19 -13.62 14.92
CA TYR A 166 6.58 -12.51 15.67
C TYR A 166 6.65 -12.71 17.18
N GLN A 167 7.13 -13.87 17.66
CA GLN A 167 7.25 -14.18 19.09
C GLN A 167 8.10 -13.13 19.82
N GLY A 168 9.23 -12.71 19.24
CA GLY A 168 10.12 -11.72 19.86
C GLY A 168 9.44 -10.36 20.10
N LEU A 169 8.67 -9.87 19.12
CA LEU A 169 7.89 -8.63 19.28
C LEU A 169 6.83 -8.79 20.36
N CYS A 170 6.14 -9.94 20.37
CA CYS A 170 5.13 -10.26 21.36
C CYS A 170 5.70 -10.25 22.79
N SER A 171 6.85 -10.90 23.00
CA SER A 171 7.56 -10.90 24.29
C SER A 171 8.01 -9.50 24.73
N LEU A 172 8.45 -8.65 23.80
CA LEU A 172 8.81 -7.26 24.09
C LEU A 172 7.59 -6.44 24.55
N ILE A 173 6.45 -6.61 23.87
CA ILE A 173 5.19 -5.98 24.26
C ILE A 173 4.74 -6.50 25.64
N HIS A 174 4.86 -7.79 25.89
CA HIS A 174 4.52 -8.41 27.17
C HIS A 174 5.33 -7.82 28.32
N ALA A 175 6.65 -7.73 28.15
CA ALA A 175 7.54 -7.11 29.13
C ALA A 175 7.19 -5.63 29.34
N LYS A 176 7.00 -4.87 28.25
CA LYS A 176 6.67 -3.43 28.29
C LYS A 176 5.35 -3.15 29.01
N THR A 177 4.35 -4.01 28.82
CA THR A 177 3.01 -3.84 29.42
C THR A 177 2.85 -4.48 30.79
N LYS A 178 3.90 -5.15 31.28
CA LYS A 178 3.90 -5.95 32.52
C LYS A 178 2.84 -7.07 32.48
N GLY A 179 2.76 -7.74 31.34
CA GLY A 179 1.88 -8.88 31.11
C GLY A 179 0.43 -8.57 30.79
N ARG A 180 0.07 -7.29 30.62
CA ARG A 180 -1.29 -6.89 30.21
C ARG A 180 -1.57 -7.11 28.71
N ASP A 181 -0.53 -7.25 27.91
CA ASP A 181 -0.61 -7.45 26.47
C ASP A 181 0.56 -8.34 26.00
N GLY A 182 0.68 -8.61 24.70
CA GLY A 182 1.76 -9.42 24.14
C GLY A 182 1.61 -10.90 24.46
N VAL A 183 0.40 -11.44 24.24
CA VAL A 183 0.10 -12.85 24.46
C VAL A 183 0.46 -13.67 23.23
N TYR A 184 1.36 -14.64 23.38
CA TYR A 184 1.73 -15.57 22.32
C TYR A 184 1.32 -16.99 22.70
N PHE A 185 0.43 -17.58 21.91
CA PHE A 185 0.02 -18.98 22.08
C PHE A 185 0.82 -19.85 21.12
N THR A 186 1.57 -20.80 21.67
CA THR A 186 2.29 -21.80 20.89
C THR A 186 1.52 -23.10 20.92
N TYR A 187 1.32 -23.72 19.76
CA TYR A 187 0.83 -25.10 19.70
C TYR A 187 1.92 -26.06 20.20
N THR A 188 1.58 -26.93 21.15
CA THR A 188 2.36 -28.14 21.45
C THR A 188 1.46 -29.36 21.43
N GLU A 189 2.01 -30.56 21.26
CA GLU A 189 1.22 -31.79 21.29
C GLU A 189 0.57 -32.03 22.67
N GLU A 190 1.27 -31.64 23.73
CA GLU A 190 0.80 -31.79 25.12
C GLU A 190 -0.22 -30.70 25.52
N ALA A 191 -0.18 -29.54 24.85
CA ALA A 191 -1.03 -28.39 25.11
C ALA A 191 -1.44 -27.74 23.78
N PRO A 192 -2.38 -28.37 23.03
CA PRO A 192 -2.86 -27.80 21.78
C PRO A 192 -3.60 -26.49 22.05
N ILE A 193 -3.58 -25.60 21.06
CA ILE A 193 -4.38 -24.37 21.11
C ILE A 193 -5.85 -24.77 21.09
N ALA A 194 -6.54 -24.58 22.22
CA ALA A 194 -7.96 -24.84 22.36
C ALA A 194 -8.72 -23.51 22.49
N PHE A 195 -9.76 -23.35 21.68
CA PHE A 195 -10.70 -22.25 21.79
C PHE A 195 -12.08 -22.84 22.06
N ASN A 196 -12.76 -22.38 23.11
CA ASN A 196 -14.14 -22.76 23.34
C ASN A 196 -15.06 -21.76 22.64
N PRO A 197 -15.64 -22.10 21.47
CA PRO A 197 -16.50 -21.18 20.75
C PRO A 197 -17.81 -20.90 21.51
N PHE A 198 -18.21 -21.76 22.44
CA PHE A 198 -19.41 -21.58 23.27
C PHE A 198 -19.17 -20.67 24.47
N TYR A 199 -17.93 -20.30 24.79
CA TYR A 199 -17.67 -19.41 25.91
C TYR A 199 -18.13 -17.97 25.60
N VAL A 200 -18.86 -17.38 26.54
CA VAL A 200 -19.24 -15.95 26.58
C VAL A 200 -19.10 -15.49 28.02
N GLU A 201 -18.39 -14.38 28.25
CA GLU A 201 -18.04 -13.92 29.61
C GLU A 201 -19.26 -13.53 30.45
N ASP A 202 -20.27 -12.89 29.86
CA ASP A 202 -21.50 -12.44 30.51
C ASP A 202 -22.62 -13.49 30.48
N GLY A 203 -22.41 -14.63 29.81
CA GLY A 203 -23.41 -15.67 29.59
C GLY A 203 -24.53 -15.28 28.62
N VAL A 204 -24.44 -14.13 27.94
CA VAL A 204 -25.48 -13.64 27.04
C VAL A 204 -25.19 -14.08 25.60
N TYR A 205 -25.99 -15.03 25.12
CA TYR A 205 -25.92 -15.48 23.73
C TYR A 205 -26.89 -14.68 22.86
N ASP A 206 -26.39 -13.60 22.27
CA ASP A 206 -27.13 -12.80 21.30
C ASP A 206 -27.33 -13.54 19.96
N VAL A 207 -28.06 -12.90 19.04
CA VAL A 207 -28.36 -13.49 17.73
C VAL A 207 -27.08 -13.74 16.94
N GLU A 208 -26.12 -12.82 16.98
CA GLU A 208 -24.85 -12.95 16.25
C GLU A 208 -24.00 -14.12 16.76
N LYS A 209 -23.94 -14.32 18.07
CA LYS A 209 -23.24 -15.44 18.70
C LYS A 209 -23.90 -16.78 18.36
N ARG A 210 -25.23 -16.85 18.39
CA ARG A 210 -25.97 -18.08 18.00
C ARG A 210 -25.76 -18.41 16.52
N GLU A 211 -25.80 -17.40 15.66
CA GLU A 211 -25.56 -17.56 14.23
C GLU A 211 -24.11 -17.96 13.94
N SER A 212 -23.12 -17.35 14.60
CA SER A 212 -21.72 -17.75 14.42
C SER A 212 -21.44 -19.18 14.90
N LEU A 213 -22.05 -19.63 16.00
CA LEU A 213 -21.99 -21.02 16.45
C LEU A 213 -22.62 -21.98 15.43
N LYS A 214 -23.79 -21.63 14.90
CA LYS A 214 -24.46 -22.40 13.84
C LYS A 214 -23.58 -22.51 12.60
N THR A 215 -23.03 -21.39 12.13
CA THR A 215 -22.13 -21.35 10.97
C THR A 215 -20.88 -22.19 11.20
N LEU A 216 -20.23 -22.06 12.37
CA LEU A 216 -19.06 -22.86 12.73
C LEU A 216 -19.37 -24.36 12.68
N LEU A 217 -20.49 -24.78 13.29
CA LEU A 217 -20.92 -26.17 13.29
C LEU A 217 -21.25 -26.68 11.88
N LEU A 218 -21.88 -25.86 11.03
CA LEU A 218 -22.11 -26.20 9.62
C LEU A 218 -20.79 -26.38 8.87
N THR A 219 -19.84 -25.46 9.04
CA THR A 219 -18.52 -25.54 8.38
C THR A 219 -17.72 -26.77 8.83
N LEU A 220 -17.85 -27.18 10.10
CA LEU A 220 -17.19 -28.39 10.60
C LEU A 220 -17.90 -29.68 10.17
N TRP A 221 -19.23 -29.64 10.03
CA TRP A 221 -20.03 -30.82 9.68
C TRP A 221 -20.07 -31.08 8.17
N LYS A 222 -20.27 -30.05 7.36
CA LYS A 222 -20.43 -30.15 5.91
C LYS A 222 -19.09 -30.07 5.20
N ARG A 223 -18.93 -30.84 4.13
CA ARG A 223 -17.79 -30.72 3.20
C ARG A 223 -18.02 -29.51 2.28
N GLU A 224 -16.96 -28.94 1.72
CA GLU A 224 -17.06 -27.81 0.77
C GLU A 224 -18.01 -28.07 -0.41
N SER A 225 -18.23 -29.33 -0.77
CA SER A 225 -19.13 -29.76 -1.86
C SER A 225 -20.59 -29.95 -1.46
N GLU A 226 -20.95 -29.81 -0.18
CA GLU A 226 -22.29 -30.10 0.32
C GLU A 226 -22.93 -28.85 0.93
N GLU A 227 -23.81 -28.19 0.17
CA GLU A 227 -24.58 -27.08 0.70
C GLU A 227 -25.60 -27.57 1.75
N PRO A 228 -25.75 -26.85 2.87
CA PRO A 228 -26.73 -27.19 3.88
C PRO A 228 -28.16 -26.96 3.35
N THR A 229 -29.03 -27.92 3.60
CA THR A 229 -30.46 -27.75 3.31
C THR A 229 -31.11 -26.85 4.36
N ARG A 230 -32.19 -26.16 3.98
CA ARG A 230 -32.95 -25.30 4.90
C ARG A 230 -33.43 -26.05 6.16
N SER A 231 -33.79 -27.32 6.01
CA SER A 231 -34.20 -28.18 7.13
C SER A 231 -33.07 -28.41 8.13
N GLU A 232 -31.85 -28.60 7.64
CA GLU A 232 -30.65 -28.79 8.47
C GLU A 232 -30.25 -27.51 9.19
N GLU A 233 -30.32 -26.36 8.53
CA GLU A 233 -30.06 -25.07 9.16
C GLU A 233 -31.04 -24.80 10.31
N VAL A 234 -32.32 -25.09 10.11
CA VAL A 234 -33.36 -24.94 11.15
C VAL A 234 -33.13 -25.93 12.28
N ALA A 235 -32.82 -27.19 11.97
CA ALA A 235 -32.54 -28.21 12.98
C ALA A 235 -31.32 -27.83 13.84
N LEU A 236 -30.25 -27.34 13.22
CA LEU A 236 -29.04 -26.93 13.91
C LEU A 236 -29.25 -25.66 14.74
N SER A 237 -29.99 -24.68 14.21
CA SER A 237 -30.39 -23.49 14.97
C SER A 237 -31.18 -23.87 16.24
N ASN A 238 -32.14 -24.78 16.11
CA ASN A 238 -32.88 -25.30 17.26
C ASN A 238 -31.99 -26.04 18.26
N ALA A 239 -31.07 -26.88 17.76
CA ALA A 239 -30.14 -27.63 18.62
C ALA A 239 -29.21 -26.69 19.41
N VAL A 240 -28.64 -25.66 18.76
CA VAL A 240 -27.81 -24.65 19.41
C VAL A 240 -28.63 -23.92 20.48
N ASN A 241 -29.83 -23.45 20.15
CA ASN A 241 -30.69 -22.77 21.12
C ASN A 241 -31.04 -23.65 22.34
N LEU A 242 -31.37 -24.92 22.11
CA LEU A 242 -31.68 -25.86 23.18
C LEU A 242 -30.46 -26.16 24.06
N TYR A 243 -29.28 -26.33 23.46
CA TYR A 243 -28.04 -26.53 24.20
C TYR A 243 -27.71 -25.32 25.08
N LEU A 244 -27.74 -24.11 24.50
CA LEU A 244 -27.44 -22.87 25.22
C LEU A 244 -28.44 -22.58 26.33
N SER A 245 -29.71 -22.98 26.19
CA SER A 245 -30.71 -22.81 27.26
C SER A 245 -30.47 -23.67 28.50
N LYS A 246 -29.56 -24.65 28.43
CA LYS A 246 -29.20 -25.57 29.52
C LYS A 246 -27.87 -25.23 30.20
N LEU A 247 -27.11 -24.27 29.65
CA LEU A 247 -25.88 -23.73 30.24
C LEU A 247 -26.21 -22.67 31.29
#